data_AF-A0A6N2TQB0-F1
#
_entry.id   AF-A0A6N2TQB0-F1
#
_cell.length_a   1.000
_cell.length_b   1.000
_cell.length_c   1.000
_cell.angle_alpha   90.00
_cell.angle_beta   90.00
_cell.angle_gamma   90.00
#
_symmetry.space_group_name_H-M   'P 1'
#
loop_
_entity.id
_entity.type
_entity.pdbx_description
1 polymer ?
#
loop_
_entity_poly.entity_id
_entity_poly.type
_entity_poly.pdbx_seq_one_letter_code
_entity_poly.pdbx_strand_id
1 'polypeptide(L)'
;MKKNYIRMWDYQIRNTLGNIHVVDFKTSHVRTFFSTLSDEGLAHSTIKGLYGLLNPRFELAVEDGIIRKNPVTGTLGDYGAPAKEKEALTLEQQEKLLKFVEQSNVYKPHLPMMQESETFL
;
A
#
# COMPACT_ATOMS: atom_id res chain seq x y z
N MET A 1 9.47 7.18 3.70
CA MET A 1 8.84 5.92 4.14
C MET A 1 8.25 5.97 5.56
N LYS A 2 8.94 6.50 6.59
CA LYS A 2 8.43 6.55 7.98
C LYS A 2 7.05 7.24 8.20
N LYS A 3 6.71 8.29 7.42
CA LYS A 3 5.46 9.05 7.61
C LYS A 3 4.18 8.26 7.26
N ASN A 4 4.22 7.40 6.24
CA ASN A 4 3.07 6.55 5.89
C ASN A 4 2.84 5.47 6.96
N TYR A 5 3.92 4.91 7.49
CA TYR A 5 3.85 3.89 8.54
C TYR A 5 3.15 4.41 9.82
N ILE A 6 3.54 5.60 10.30
CA ILE A 6 2.93 6.20 11.50
C ILE A 6 1.45 6.50 11.26
N ARG A 7 1.10 7.02 10.08
CA ARG A 7 -0.30 7.28 9.70
C ARG A 7 -1.14 6.00 9.66
N MET A 8 -0.66 4.94 9.02
CA MET A 8 -1.36 3.64 8.99
C MET A 8 -1.55 3.08 10.41
N TRP A 9 -0.53 3.20 11.26
CA TRP A 9 -0.61 2.77 12.65
C TRP A 9 -1.64 3.56 13.46
N ASP A 10 -1.57 4.89 13.44
CA ASP A 10 -2.44 5.76 14.25
C ASP A 10 -3.90 5.75 13.80
N TYR A 11 -4.15 5.74 12.49
CA TYR A 11 -5.52 5.81 11.98
C TYR A 11 -6.21 4.44 11.93
N GLN A 12 -5.48 3.38 11.59
CA GLN A 12 -6.12 2.11 11.25
C GLN A 12 -5.84 1.01 12.27
N ILE A 13 -4.61 0.86 12.74
CA ILE A 13 -4.24 -0.28 13.60
C ILE A 13 -4.53 0.01 15.07
N ARG A 14 -4.19 1.21 15.59
CA ARG A 14 -4.32 1.56 17.01
C ARG A 14 -5.75 1.42 17.53
N ASN A 15 -6.74 1.87 16.78
CA ASN A 15 -8.12 1.93 17.24
C ASN A 15 -8.93 0.64 17.02
N THR A 16 -8.41 -0.31 16.23
CA THR A 16 -9.13 -1.55 15.88
C THR A 16 -8.44 -2.78 16.47
N LEU A 17 -7.17 -2.99 16.14
CA LEU A 17 -6.38 -4.17 16.48
C LEU A 17 -5.46 -3.91 17.68
N GLY A 18 -5.13 -2.65 17.98
CA GLY A 18 -4.18 -2.26 19.02
C GLY A 18 -4.63 -2.55 20.46
N ASN A 19 -5.92 -2.78 20.69
CA ASN A 19 -6.47 -3.08 22.02
C ASN A 19 -6.55 -4.59 22.31
N ILE A 20 -6.24 -5.45 21.33
CA ILE A 20 -6.30 -6.90 21.49
C ILE A 20 -4.94 -7.39 21.99
N HIS A 21 -4.93 -8.15 23.08
CA HIS A 21 -3.68 -8.74 23.55
C HIS A 21 -3.14 -9.73 22.51
N VAL A 22 -1.82 -9.75 22.29
CA VAL A 22 -1.19 -10.53 21.22
C VAL A 22 -1.54 -12.02 21.32
N VAL A 23 -1.74 -12.54 22.54
CA VAL A 23 -2.12 -13.95 22.79
C VAL A 23 -3.58 -14.26 22.45
N ASP A 24 -4.46 -13.27 22.47
CA ASP A 24 -5.90 -13.40 22.14
C ASP A 24 -6.18 -13.06 20.67
N PHE A 25 -5.13 -12.72 19.93
CA PHE A 25 -5.23 -12.27 18.56
C PHE A 25 -5.55 -13.43 17.61
N LYS A 26 -6.76 -13.42 17.04
CA LYS A 26 -7.27 -14.46 16.14
C LYS A 26 -7.25 -14.02 14.69
N THR A 27 -7.16 -15.00 13.79
CA THR A 27 -7.30 -14.80 12.34
C THR A 27 -8.61 -14.12 11.96
N SER A 28 -9.69 -14.36 12.72
CA SER A 28 -10.98 -13.67 12.52
C SER A 28 -10.85 -12.16 12.67
N HIS A 29 -10.08 -11.65 13.64
CA HIS A 29 -9.87 -10.22 13.83
C HIS A 29 -9.16 -9.59 12.63
N VAL A 30 -8.18 -10.29 12.05
CA VAL A 30 -7.47 -9.83 10.84
C VAL A 30 -8.41 -9.78 9.63
N ARG A 31 -9.24 -10.82 9.45
CA ARG A 31 -10.21 -10.87 8.36
C ARG A 31 -11.27 -9.78 8.50
N THR A 32 -11.79 -9.55 9.71
CA THR A 32 -12.72 -8.46 9.98
C THR A 32 -12.07 -7.12 9.69
N PHE A 33 -10.82 -6.90 10.13
CA PHE A 33 -10.08 -5.69 9.85
C PHE A 33 -9.95 -5.43 8.34
N PHE A 34 -9.46 -6.40 7.56
CA PHE A 34 -9.35 -6.23 6.11
C PHE A 34 -10.69 -6.10 5.40
N SER A 35 -11.75 -6.74 5.90
CA SER A 35 -13.12 -6.53 5.41
C SER A 35 -13.55 -5.08 5.62
N THR A 36 -13.39 -4.53 6.83
CA THR A 36 -13.75 -3.13 7.12
C THR A 36 -12.97 -2.16 6.23
N LEU A 37 -11.67 -2.41 6.00
CA LEU A 37 -10.87 -1.59 5.09
C LEU A 37 -11.35 -1.68 3.64
N SER A 38 -11.79 -2.86 3.22
CA SER A 38 -12.40 -3.06 1.90
C SER A 38 -13.73 -2.31 1.79
N ASP A 39 -14.56 -2.33 2.83
CA ASP A 39 -15.84 -1.62 2.91
C ASP A 39 -15.66 -0.10 2.90
N GLU A 40 -14.55 0.40 3.48
CA GLU A 40 -14.11 1.80 3.39
C GLU A 40 -13.60 2.20 1.99
N GLY A 41 -13.51 1.26 1.05
CA GLY A 41 -13.10 1.51 -0.32
C GLY A 41 -11.58 1.63 -0.53
N LEU A 42 -10.77 1.11 0.40
CA LEU A 42 -9.32 1.11 0.23
C LEU A 42 -8.90 0.19 -0.92
N ALA A 43 -7.85 0.61 -1.64
CA ALA A 43 -7.28 -0.19 -2.71
C ALA A 43 -6.64 -1.48 -2.16
N HIS A 44 -6.74 -2.57 -2.94
CA HIS A 44 -6.11 -3.85 -2.62
C HIS A 44 -4.59 -3.71 -2.34
N SER A 45 -3.91 -2.80 -3.05
CA SER A 45 -2.48 -2.51 -2.84
C SER A 45 -2.18 -1.97 -1.44
N THR A 46 -3.07 -1.15 -0.87
CA THR A 46 -2.92 -0.60 0.49
C THR A 46 -3.09 -1.71 1.54
N ILE A 47 -4.09 -2.57 1.36
CA ILE A 47 -4.34 -3.72 2.24
C ILE A 47 -3.17 -4.72 2.16
N LYS A 48 -2.64 -4.97 0.97
CA LYS A 48 -1.41 -5.76 0.77
C LYS A 48 -0.20 -5.14 1.48
N GLY A 49 -0.08 -3.82 1.48
CA GLY A 49 0.94 -3.10 2.26
C GLY A 49 0.79 -3.32 3.77
N LEU A 50 -0.43 -3.27 4.31
CA LEU A 50 -0.72 -3.57 5.71
C LEU A 50 -0.41 -5.03 6.06
N TYR A 51 -0.78 -5.96 5.20
CA TYR A 51 -0.44 -7.36 5.34
C TYR A 51 1.08 -7.58 5.42
N GLY A 52 1.84 -6.98 4.49
CA GLY A 52 3.31 -7.07 4.48
C GLY A 52 3.98 -6.44 5.69
N LEU A 53 3.28 -5.57 6.42
CA LEU A 53 3.74 -4.99 7.66
C LEU A 53 3.44 -5.87 8.89
N LEU A 54 2.25 -6.48 8.92
CA LEU A 54 1.80 -7.30 10.03
C LEU A 54 2.42 -8.70 9.99
N ASN A 55 2.48 -9.35 8.83
CA ASN A 55 2.89 -10.74 8.71
C ASN A 55 4.30 -11.01 9.29
N PRO A 56 5.35 -10.22 8.96
CA PRO A 56 6.69 -10.44 9.52
C PRO A 56 6.76 -10.24 11.04
N ARG A 57 5.91 -9.38 11.61
CA ARG A 57 5.89 -9.12 13.07
C ARG A 57 5.30 -10.30 13.83
N PHE A 58 4.25 -10.89 13.29
CA PHE A 58 3.66 -12.09 13.88
C PHE A 58 4.53 -13.33 13.61
N GLU A 59 5.30 -13.38 12.52
CA GLU A 59 6.34 -14.40 12.33
C GLU A 59 7.41 -14.33 13.43
N LEU A 60 7.96 -13.14 13.70
CA LEU A 60 8.91 -12.95 14.80
C LEU A 60 8.30 -13.35 16.16
N ALA A 61 7.04 -13.01 16.42
CA ALA A 61 6.37 -13.43 17.65
C ALA A 61 6.17 -14.96 17.76
N VAL A 62 6.09 -15.68 16.63
CA VAL A 62 6.08 -17.15 16.61
C VAL A 62 7.48 -17.70 16.91
N GLU A 63 8.52 -17.12 16.29
CA GLU A 63 9.92 -17.50 16.51
C GLU A 63 10.34 -17.30 17.97
N ASP A 64 9.91 -16.20 18.59
CA ASP A 64 10.14 -15.89 20.00
C ASP A 64 9.28 -16.74 20.97
N GLY A 65 8.40 -17.61 20.45
CA GLY A 65 7.54 -18.48 21.24
C GLY A 65 6.40 -17.77 21.98
N ILE A 66 6.14 -16.49 21.68
CA ILE A 66 5.06 -15.70 22.28
C ILE A 66 3.69 -16.23 21.83
N ILE A 67 3.59 -16.63 20.56
CA ILE A 67 2.38 -17.23 19.97
C ILE A 67 2.72 -18.52 19.22
N ARG A 68 1.77 -19.46 19.18
CA ARG A 68 2.00 -20.78 18.54
C ARG A 68 1.87 -20.77 17.02
N LYS A 69 1.10 -19.83 16.47
CA LYS A 69 0.79 -19.72 15.04
C LYS A 69 0.61 -18.26 14.67
N ASN A 70 1.03 -17.89 13.48
CA ASN A 70 0.81 -16.56 12.95
C ASN A 70 -0.68 -16.39 12.52
N PRO A 71 -1.45 -15.49 13.15
CA PRO A 71 -2.86 -15.28 12.85
C PRO A 71 -3.11 -14.50 11.54
N VAL A 72 -2.07 -13.87 10.99
CA VAL A 72 -2.10 -13.05 9.75
C VAL A 72 -1.84 -13.90 8.52
N THR A 73 -1.15 -15.04 8.63
CA THR A 73 -0.85 -15.87 7.45
C THR A 73 -2.12 -16.32 6.74
N GLY A 74 -2.18 -16.15 5.42
CA GLY A 74 -3.31 -16.58 4.59
C GLY A 74 -4.58 -15.72 4.70
N THR A 75 -4.49 -14.51 5.25
CA THR A 75 -5.65 -13.59 5.34
C THR A 75 -5.72 -12.55 4.24
N LEU A 76 -4.75 -12.52 3.31
CA LEU A 76 -4.64 -11.43 2.33
C LEU A 76 -5.81 -11.38 1.33
N GLY A 77 -6.44 -12.51 1.00
CA GLY A 77 -7.70 -12.60 0.23
C GLY A 77 -7.80 -11.70 -1.01
N ASP A 78 -9.04 -11.46 -1.45
CA ASP A 78 -9.37 -10.51 -2.53
C ASP A 78 -9.88 -9.17 -1.98
N TYR A 79 -9.40 -8.78 -0.78
CA TYR A 79 -9.89 -7.59 -0.09
C TYR A 79 -9.45 -6.29 -0.76
N GLY A 80 -10.34 -5.31 -0.85
CA GLY A 80 -10.07 -3.98 -1.37
C GLY A 80 -10.44 -3.80 -2.84
N ALA A 81 -10.53 -2.53 -3.25
CA ALA A 81 -10.87 -2.19 -4.62
C ALA A 81 -9.78 -2.68 -5.58
N PRO A 82 -10.15 -3.24 -6.75
CA PRO A 82 -9.20 -3.62 -7.77
C PRO A 82 -8.36 -2.42 -8.19
N ALA A 83 -7.11 -2.66 -8.56
CA ALA A 83 -6.24 -1.61 -9.04
C ALA A 83 -6.88 -0.97 -10.28
N LYS A 84 -7.04 0.37 -10.26
CA LYS A 84 -7.36 1.10 -11.48
C LYS A 84 -6.23 0.86 -12.47
N GLU A 85 -6.58 0.45 -13.68
CA GLU A 85 -5.62 0.33 -14.76
C GLU A 85 -4.94 1.68 -14.96
N LYS A 86 -3.61 1.67 -14.97
CA LYS A 86 -2.83 2.85 -15.30
C LYS A 86 -2.81 2.95 -16.80
N GLU A 87 -3.67 3.79 -17.35
CA GLU A 87 -3.62 4.14 -18.77
C GLU A 87 -2.30 4.86 -19.05
N ALA A 88 -1.55 4.36 -20.02
CA ALA A 88 -0.41 5.09 -20.56
C ALA A 88 -0.92 6.36 -21.25
N LEU A 89 -0.16 7.45 -21.12
CA LEU A 89 -0.45 8.67 -21.86
C LEU A 89 -0.42 8.36 -23.36
N THR A 90 -1.40 8.87 -24.11
CA THR A 90 -1.34 8.82 -25.57
C THR A 90 -0.24 9.76 -26.08
N LEU A 91 0.29 9.51 -27.28
CA LEU A 91 1.35 10.35 -27.89
C LEU A 91 0.95 11.84 -27.94
N GLU A 92 -0.31 12.15 -28.23
CA GLU A 92 -0.81 13.54 -28.21
C GLU A 92 -0.82 14.17 -26.81
N GLN A 93 -1.12 13.37 -25.78
CA GLN A 93 -1.07 13.83 -24.39
C GLN A 93 0.38 14.03 -23.94
N GLN A 94 1.29 13.17 -24.40
CA GLN A 94 2.72 13.26 -24.15
C GLN A 94 3.33 14.51 -24.80
N GLU A 95 3.00 14.80 -26.05
CA GLU A 95 3.44 16.04 -26.72
C GLU A 95 2.92 17.30 -26.03
N LYS A 96 1.65 17.30 -25.58
CA LYS A 96 1.08 18.42 -24.82
C LYS A 96 1.78 18.59 -23.47
N LEU A 97 2.12 17.50 -22.80
CA LEU A 97 2.86 17.52 -21.54
C LEU A 97 4.28 18.06 -21.75
N LEU A 98 5.00 17.57 -22.77
CA LEU A 98 6.36 18.02 -23.11
C LEU A 98 6.40 19.52 -23.44
N LYS A 99 5.45 20.01 -24.25
CA LYS A 99 5.31 21.46 -24.54
C LYS A 99 5.03 22.29 -23.28
N PHE A 100 4.25 21.77 -22.33
CA PHE A 100 3.98 22.45 -21.07
C PHE A 100 5.21 22.51 -20.15
N VAL A 101 5.97 21.41 -20.08
CA VAL A 101 7.21 21.33 -19.28
C VAL A 101 8.29 22.26 -19.86
N GLU A 102 8.39 22.34 -21.18
CA GLU A 102 9.31 23.25 -21.90
C GLU A 102 9.00 24.73 -21.66
N GLN A 103 7.73 25.08 -21.47
CA GLN A 103 7.31 26.46 -21.20
C GLN A 103 7.42 26.85 -19.72
N SER A 104 7.60 25.89 -18.81
CA SER A 104 7.63 26.15 -17.37
C SER A 104 9.04 26.36 -16.82
N ASN A 105 9.26 27.49 -16.15
CA ASN A 105 10.55 27.80 -15.51
C ASN A 105 10.93 26.84 -14.37
N VAL A 106 9.95 26.12 -13.80
CA VAL A 106 10.15 25.19 -12.69
C VAL A 106 10.45 23.78 -13.18
N TYR A 107 9.86 23.37 -14.32
CA TYR A 107 9.95 21.99 -14.80
C TYR A 107 10.95 21.79 -15.93
N LYS A 108 11.44 22.88 -16.56
CA LYS A 108 12.54 22.85 -17.55
C LYS A 108 13.76 21.98 -17.16
N PRO A 109 14.25 21.98 -15.91
CA PRO A 109 15.41 21.16 -15.54
C PRO A 109 15.15 19.63 -15.64
N HIS A 110 13.88 19.21 -15.66
CA HIS A 110 13.48 17.80 -15.66
C HIS A 110 13.13 17.27 -17.07
N LEU A 111 13.23 18.11 -18.11
CA LEU A 111 13.07 17.73 -19.52
C LEU A 111 13.90 16.52 -19.95
N PRO A 112 15.22 16.43 -19.63
CA PRO A 112 16.05 15.33 -20.09
C PRO A 112 15.52 13.97 -19.61
N MET A 113 15.03 13.91 -18.37
CA MET A 113 14.50 12.68 -17.77
C MET A 113 13.15 12.24 -18.36
N MET A 114 12.37 13.16 -18.94
CA MET A 114 11.09 12.87 -19.56
C MET A 114 11.22 12.45 -21.03
N GLN A 115 12.34 12.80 -21.68
CA GLN A 115 12.64 12.44 -23.07
C GLN A 115 13.41 11.11 -23.17
N GLU A 116 14.27 10.79 -22.19
CA GLU A 116 15.03 9.52 -22.17
C GLU A 116 14.16 8.26 -21.99
N SER A 117 12.93 8.39 -21.46
CA SER A 117 12.00 7.25 -21.38
C SER A 117 11.44 6.81 -22.75
N GLU A 118 11.65 7.58 -23.82
CA GLU A 118 11.25 7.23 -25.19
C GLU A 118 12.31 6.36 -25.91
N THR A 119 13.55 6.32 -25.43
CA THR A 119 14.65 5.63 -26.15
C THR A 119 14.76 4.13 -25.86
N PHE A 120 13.88 3.59 -25.00
CA PHE A 120 13.88 2.18 -24.58
C PHE A 120 12.61 1.40 -24.95
N LEU A 121 11.78 1.94 -25.84
CA LEU A 121 10.70 1.22 -26.55
C LEU A 121 11.07 1.08 -28.03
#